data_AF-A0A518KA21-F1
#
_entry.id   AF-A0A518KA21-F1
#
_cell.length_a   1.000
_cell.length_b   1.000
_cell.length_c   1.000
_cell.angle_alpha   90.00
_cell.angle_beta   90.00
_cell.angle_gamma   90.00
#
_symmetry.space_group_name_H-M   'P 1'
#
loop_
_entity.id
_entity.type
_entity.pdbx_description
1 polymer ?
#
loop_
_entity_poly.entity_id
_entity_poly.type
_entity_poly.pdbx_seq_one_letter_code
_entity_poly.pdbx_strand_id
1 'polypeptide(L)'
;MCDALKIEFQPRWKEELVCSMDGRQFVLEMTMGVLSVYLPSESKWEADAPEWASHQWERVSDDLVAWCSQQDIPVVIEDSAWVSFM
;
A
#
# COMPACT_ATOMS: atom_id res chain seq x y z
N MET A 1 -1.32 28.78 13.00
CA MET A 1 -2.00 27.62 12.38
C MET A 1 -0.89 26.78 11.78
N CYS A 2 -0.59 25.64 12.39
CA CYS A 2 0.37 24.70 11.83
C CYS A 2 -0.37 23.91 10.76
N ASP A 3 -0.01 24.09 9.49
CA ASP A 3 -0.48 23.22 8.43
C ASP A 3 0.02 21.81 8.73
N ALA A 4 -0.91 20.91 9.03
CA ALA A 4 -0.60 19.51 9.23
C ALA A 4 -0.21 18.91 7.88
N LEU A 5 1.01 18.35 7.76
CA LEU A 5 1.48 17.68 6.55
C LEU A 5 0.47 16.64 6.06
N LYS A 6 -0.06 16.80 4.85
CA LYS A 6 -1.09 15.91 4.30
C LYS A 6 -0.43 14.76 3.53
N ILE A 7 -0.80 13.51 3.81
CA ILE A 7 -0.30 12.32 3.11
C ILE A 7 -1.24 12.01 1.93
N GLU A 8 -0.67 11.73 0.76
CA GLU A 8 -1.41 11.37 -0.45
C GLU A 8 -1.02 9.97 -0.92
N PHE A 9 -2.01 9.11 -1.16
CA PHE A 9 -1.82 7.72 -1.56
C PHE A 9 -2.31 7.51 -3.00
N GLN A 10 -1.54 6.77 -3.81
CA GLN A 10 -1.95 6.34 -5.14
C GLN A 10 -1.61 4.86 -5.37
N PRO A 11 -2.55 4.06 -5.89
CA PRO A 11 -2.26 2.67 -6.22
C PRO A 11 -1.41 2.58 -7.50
N ARG A 12 -0.45 1.65 -7.54
CA ARG A 12 0.30 1.28 -8.75
C ARG A 12 0.32 -0.24 -8.91
N TRP A 13 -0.50 -0.74 -9.83
CA TRP A 13 -0.61 -2.17 -10.18
C TRP A 13 -0.01 -2.43 -11.57
N LYS A 14 0.62 -3.59 -11.80
CA LYS A 14 0.94 -4.06 -13.16
C LYS A 14 0.81 -5.58 -13.24
N GLU A 15 -0.36 -6.04 -13.67
CA GLU A 15 -0.66 -7.46 -13.80
C GLU A 15 -0.92 -7.84 -15.26
N GLU A 16 0.07 -8.51 -15.86
CA GLU A 16 0.12 -8.79 -17.30
C GLU A 16 0.14 -10.31 -17.52
N LEU A 17 -0.80 -10.83 -18.31
CA LEU A 17 -0.76 -12.20 -18.84
C LEU A 17 -0.20 -12.16 -20.26
N VAL A 18 1.02 -12.66 -20.42
CA VAL A 18 1.68 -12.72 -21.72
C VAL A 18 1.17 -13.94 -22.49
N CYS A 19 0.55 -13.69 -23.64
CA CYS A 19 0.05 -14.71 -24.56
C CYS A 19 0.98 -14.87 -25.76
N SER A 20 1.10 -16.09 -26.28
CA SER A 20 1.87 -16.40 -27.49
C SER A 20 0.98 -17.07 -28.55
N MET A 21 1.07 -16.63 -29.81
CA MET A 21 0.35 -17.16 -30.97
C MET A 21 1.23 -17.12 -32.22
N ASP A 22 1.51 -18.29 -32.82
CA ASP A 22 2.29 -18.45 -34.05
C ASP A 22 3.61 -17.65 -34.09
N GLY A 23 4.38 -17.69 -32.99
CA GLY A 23 5.65 -16.99 -32.87
C GLY A 23 5.53 -15.48 -32.60
N ARG A 24 4.33 -14.98 -32.34
CA ARG A 24 4.04 -13.60 -31.94
C ARG A 24 3.51 -13.56 -30.52
N GLN A 25 3.62 -12.41 -29.86
CA GLN A 25 3.12 -12.20 -28.51
C GLN A 25 2.14 -11.05 -28.44
N PHE A 26 1.19 -11.16 -27.51
CA PHE A 26 0.31 -10.09 -27.08
C PHE A 26 0.10 -10.19 -25.57
N VAL A 27 -0.22 -9.08 -24.92
CA VAL A 27 -0.40 -9.01 -23.47
C VAL A 27 -1.87 -8.77 -23.19
N LEU A 28 -2.43 -9.59 -22.29
CA LEU A 28 -3.75 -9.41 -21.70
C LEU A 28 -3.59 -8.89 -20.27
N GLU A 29 -4.61 -8.21 -19.78
CA GLU A 29 -4.74 -7.86 -18.36
C GLU A 29 -5.00 -9.12 -17.52
N MET A 30 -4.40 -9.23 -16.33
CA MET A 30 -4.54 -10.41 -15.46
C MET A 30 -4.71 -10.05 -13.99
N THR A 31 -5.93 -10.02 -13.47
CA THR A 31 -6.15 -9.59 -12.07
C THR A 31 -5.79 -10.68 -11.03
N MET A 32 -5.08 -10.34 -9.95
CA MET A 32 -4.97 -11.19 -8.75
C MET A 32 -5.81 -10.67 -7.56
N GLY A 33 -6.65 -11.56 -7.02
CA GLY A 33 -7.16 -11.50 -5.65
C GLY A 33 -8.08 -10.33 -5.27
N VAL A 34 -8.51 -10.32 -4.00
CA VAL A 34 -9.19 -9.16 -3.39
C VAL A 34 -8.13 -8.13 -3.04
N LEU A 35 -8.20 -6.97 -3.69
CA LEU A 35 -7.37 -5.81 -3.39
C LEU A 35 -7.37 -5.55 -1.88
N SER A 36 -6.20 -5.59 -1.23
CA SER A 36 -6.04 -5.35 0.21
C SER A 36 -4.79 -4.48 0.43
N VAL A 37 -4.82 -3.59 1.44
CA VAL A 37 -3.63 -2.85 1.87
C VAL A 37 -3.12 -3.41 3.18
N TYR A 38 -1.80 -3.63 3.26
CA TYR A 38 -1.14 -4.18 4.43
C TYR A 38 -0.29 -3.10 5.11
N LEU A 39 -0.48 -2.94 6.41
CA LEU A 39 0.28 -2.00 7.25
C LEU A 39 1.04 -2.82 8.31
N PRO A 40 2.33 -2.56 8.58
CA PRO A 40 3.01 -3.19 9.70
C PRO A 40 2.37 -2.76 11.02
N SER A 41 2.56 -3.55 12.08
CA SER A 41 2.20 -3.12 13.43
C SER A 41 2.93 -1.83 13.80
N GLU A 42 2.38 -1.13 14.79
CA GLU A 42 2.98 0.07 15.37
C GLU A 42 4.42 -0.18 15.83
N SER A 43 4.66 -1.28 16.55
CA SER A 43 5.99 -1.61 17.06
C SER A 43 7.01 -1.89 15.94
N LYS A 44 6.59 -2.58 14.87
CA LYS A 44 7.45 -2.81 13.70
C LYS A 44 7.74 -1.51 12.95
N TRP A 45 6.72 -0.68 12.78
CA TRP A 45 6.87 0.63 12.18
C TRP A 45 7.85 1.49 12.96
N GLU A 46 7.68 1.62 14.27
CA GLU A 46 8.57 2.40 15.14
C GLU A 46 10.02 1.92 15.11
N ALA A 47 10.24 0.60 14.98
CA ALA A 47 11.56 0.00 14.91
C ALA A 47 12.29 0.26 13.58
N ASP A 48 11.54 0.23 12.46
CA ASP A 48 12.10 0.28 11.11
C ASP A 48 12.06 1.70 10.51
N ALA A 49 11.19 2.58 11.02
CA ALA A 49 10.97 3.91 10.48
C ALA A 49 12.09 4.90 10.81
N PRO A 50 12.40 5.83 9.88
CA PRO A 50 13.25 6.97 10.18
C PRO A 50 12.60 7.90 11.20
N GLU A 51 13.40 8.73 11.87
CA GLU A 51 12.98 9.63 12.96
C GLU A 51 11.76 10.49 12.63
N TRP A 52 11.63 10.95 11.38
CA TRP A 52 10.50 11.77 10.94
C TRP A 52 9.17 11.01 10.88
N ALA A 53 9.21 9.68 10.76
CA ALA A 53 8.04 8.83 10.58
C ALA A 53 7.74 7.92 11.77
N SER A 54 8.72 7.63 12.64
CA SER A 54 8.59 6.65 13.74
C SER A 54 7.34 6.88 14.60
N HIS A 55 7.05 8.13 14.95
CA HIS A 55 5.89 8.49 15.80
C HIS A 55 4.61 8.83 15.01
N GLN A 56 4.55 8.50 13.72
CA GLN A 56 3.41 8.83 12.86
C GLN A 56 2.48 7.64 12.59
N TRP A 57 2.72 6.48 13.20
CA TRP A 57 1.97 5.26 12.88
C TRP A 57 0.45 5.43 13.06
N GLU A 58 0.00 5.94 14.20
CA GLU A 58 -1.43 6.16 14.48
C GLU A 58 -2.08 7.03 13.39
N ARG A 59 -1.40 8.12 13.02
CA ARG A 59 -1.86 9.02 11.97
C ARG A 59 -1.91 8.35 10.60
N VAL A 60 -0.89 7.57 10.24
CA VAL A 60 -0.85 6.82 8.97
C VAL A 60 -1.95 5.77 8.92
N SER A 61 -2.18 5.07 10.04
CA SER A 61 -3.22 4.05 10.18
C SER A 61 -4.62 4.67 9.99
N ASP A 62 -4.91 5.78 10.69
CA ASP A 62 -6.20 6.47 10.60
C ASP A 62 -6.49 6.98 9.19
N ASP A 63 -5.52 7.66 8.56
CA ASP A 63 -5.66 8.18 7.21
C ASP A 63 -5.81 7.03 6.18
N LEU A 64 -5.07 5.93 6.37
CA LEU A 64 -5.15 4.75 5.52
C LEU A 64 -6.51 4.06 5.62
N VAL A 65 -7.03 3.86 6.84
CA VAL A 65 -8.35 3.26 7.09
C VAL A 65 -9.44 4.13 6.46
N ALA A 66 -9.38 5.45 6.64
CA ALA A 66 -10.35 6.38 6.07
C ALA A 66 -10.35 6.36 4.54
N TRP A 67 -9.17 6.26 3.91
CA TRP A 67 -9.05 6.17 2.46
C TRP A 67 -9.54 4.81 1.94
N CYS A 68 -9.06 3.71 2.52
CA CYS A 68 -9.43 2.35 2.14
C CYS A 68 -10.95 2.09 2.27
N SER A 69 -11.58 2.63 3.31
CA SER A 69 -13.04 2.57 3.48
C SER A 69 -13.81 3.25 2.35
N GLN A 70 -13.27 4.31 1.74
CA GLN A 70 -13.91 4.99 0.60
C GLN A 70 -13.76 4.20 -0.70
N GLN A 71 -12.78 3.29 -0.77
CA GLN A 71 -12.45 2.50 -1.94
C GLN A 71 -12.96 1.04 -1.86
N ASP A 72 -13.64 0.68 -0.75
CA ASP A 72 -14.04 -0.70 -0.43
C ASP A 72 -12.84 -1.67 -0.41
N ILE A 73 -11.70 -1.19 0.11
CA ILE A 73 -10.46 -1.95 0.22
C ILE A 73 -10.27 -2.36 1.70
N PRO A 74 -10.11 -3.65 2.03
CA PRO A 74 -9.72 -4.06 3.37
C PRO A 74 -8.30 -3.60 3.74
N VAL A 75 -8.14 -3.17 4.99
CA VAL A 75 -6.83 -2.95 5.63
C VAL A 75 -6.49 -4.13 6.52
N VAL A 76 -5.28 -4.64 6.41
CA VAL A 76 -4.75 -5.73 7.23
C VAL A 76 -3.51 -5.23 7.95
N ILE A 77 -3.48 -5.39 9.28
CA ILE A 77 -2.28 -5.12 10.08
C ILE A 77 -1.51 -6.43 10.27
N GLU A 78 -0.26 -6.49 9.82
CA GLU A 78 0.59 -7.67 9.95
C GLU A 78 2.08 -7.33 10.03
N ASP A 79 2.84 -8.05 10.87
CA ASP A 79 4.29 -7.80 11.03
C ASP A 79 5.13 -8.19 9.81
N SER A 80 4.58 -8.95 8.85
CA SER A 80 5.25 -9.24 7.58
C SER A 80 5.13 -8.12 6.55
N ALA A 81 4.25 -7.14 6.77
CA ALA A 81 4.10 -6.01 5.88
C ALA A 81 5.40 -5.22 5.80
N TRP A 82 5.76 -4.82 4.59
CA TRP A 82 6.98 -4.08 4.31
C TRP A 82 6.63 -2.63 3.96
N VAL A 83 7.43 -1.70 4.47
CA VAL A 83 7.37 -0.28 4.16
C VAL A 83 8.78 0.16 3.76
N SER A 84 8.89 0.98 2.71
CA SER A 84 10.16 1.56 2.28
C SER A 84 10.08 3.07 2.43
N PHE A 85 11.02 3.62 3.19
CA PHE A 85 11.19 5.06 3.39
C PHE A 85 12.27 5.57 2.43
N MET A 86 11.97 6.60 1.64
CA MET A 86 12.92 7.29 0.76
C MET A 86 13.33 8.63 1.35
#